data_AF-A0A2D7XCY3-F1
#
_entry.id   AF-A0A2D7XCY3-F1
#
_cell.length_a   1.000
_cell.length_b   1.000
_cell.length_c   1.000
_cell.angle_alpha   90.00
_cell.angle_beta   90.00
_cell.angle_gamma   90.00
#
_symmetry.space_group_name_H-M   'P 1'
#
loop_
_entity.id
_entity.type
_entity.pdbx_description
1 polymer ?
#
loop_
_entity_poly.entity_id
_entity_poly.type
_entity_poly.pdbx_seq_one_letter_code
_entity_poly.pdbx_strand_id
1 'polypeptide(L)'
;MKPIYVNKEHEIIIEKYLDTVCSFAEQCSSKNKFNNFLDVLEQIIEYHNEYKIAAHTGNWSDFLLIIPINVTTMTNGFFAGIENKRNLTQIRTYQMLLSEILQEVVNKLGDIKPRNE
;
A
#
# COMPACT_ATOMS: atom_id res chain seq x y z
N MET A 1 5.18 -2.94 -12.13
CA MET A 1 3.84 -2.99 -12.79
C MET A 1 2.92 -1.89 -12.22
N LYS A 2 1.87 -1.44 -12.95
CA LYS A 2 0.84 -0.54 -12.38
C LYS A 2 -0.38 -1.32 -11.86
N PRO A 3 -1.03 -0.89 -10.76
CA PRO A 3 -2.28 -1.48 -10.31
C PRO A 3 -3.45 -1.30 -11.30
N ILE A 4 -4.40 -2.23 -11.27
CA ILE A 4 -5.70 -2.12 -11.97
C ILE A 4 -6.70 -1.39 -11.08
N TYR A 5 -7.36 -0.36 -11.61
CA TYR A 5 -8.28 0.45 -10.80
C TYR A 5 -9.74 0.22 -11.19
N VAL A 6 -10.64 0.13 -10.19
CA VAL A 6 -12.08 0.01 -10.45
C VAL A 6 -12.70 1.30 -11.00
N ASN A 7 -12.13 2.46 -10.68
CA ASN A 7 -12.52 3.76 -11.20
C ASN A 7 -11.40 4.80 -10.93
N LYS A 8 -11.64 6.06 -11.33
CA LYS A 8 -10.66 7.14 -11.16
C LYS A 8 -10.42 7.54 -9.70
N GLU A 9 -11.43 7.41 -8.84
CA GLU A 9 -11.29 7.70 -7.41
C GLU A 9 -10.36 6.69 -6.73
N HIS A 10 -10.55 5.41 -7.03
CA HIS A 10 -9.67 4.33 -6.58
C HIS A 10 -8.21 4.57 -7.02
N GLU A 11 -7.99 4.93 -8.29
CA GLU A 11 -6.67 5.26 -8.82
C GLU A 11 -6.01 6.38 -8.01
N ILE A 12 -6.69 7.49 -7.79
CA ILE A 12 -6.13 8.65 -7.07
C ILE A 12 -5.74 8.27 -5.64
N ILE A 13 -6.58 7.51 -4.95
CA ILE A 13 -6.33 7.10 -3.57
C ILE A 13 -5.11 6.17 -3.49
N ILE A 14 -5.05 5.15 -4.34
CA ILE A 14 -3.98 4.14 -4.33
C ILE A 14 -2.65 4.74 -4.78
N GLU A 15 -2.60 5.52 -5.85
CA GLU A 15 -1.36 6.13 -6.33
C GLU A 15 -0.76 7.07 -5.26
N LYS A 16 -1.59 7.93 -4.64
CA LYS A 16 -1.13 8.81 -3.55
C LYS A 16 -0.58 8.03 -2.36
N TYR A 17 -1.24 6.93 -2.01
CA TYR A 17 -0.79 6.04 -0.94
C TYR A 17 0.56 5.40 -1.28
N LEU A 18 0.69 4.81 -2.47
CA LEU A 18 1.93 4.17 -2.94
C LEU A 18 3.09 5.16 -3.01
N ASP A 19 2.88 6.36 -3.54
CA ASP A 19 3.88 7.43 -3.60
C ASP A 19 4.42 7.76 -2.20
N THR A 20 3.51 7.90 -1.23
CA THR A 20 3.87 8.24 0.16
C THR A 20 4.70 7.14 0.80
N VAL A 21 4.26 5.88 0.65
CA VAL A 21 4.96 4.72 1.21
C VAL A 21 6.34 4.53 0.57
N CYS A 22 6.42 4.63 -0.77
CA CYS A 22 7.69 4.53 -1.48
C CYS A 22 8.65 5.63 -1.05
N SER A 23 8.16 6.86 -0.88
CA SER A 23 8.96 7.97 -0.38
C SER A 23 9.51 7.70 1.03
N PHE A 24 8.73 7.09 1.93
CA PHE A 24 9.24 6.73 3.25
C PHE A 24 10.36 5.69 3.15
N ALA A 25 10.15 4.62 2.37
CA ALA A 25 11.12 3.55 2.21
C ALA A 25 12.43 4.05 1.57
N GLU A 26 12.35 4.92 0.55
CA GLU A 26 13.51 5.50 -0.11
C GLU A 26 14.31 6.39 0.85
N GLN A 27 13.65 7.23 1.63
CA GLN A 27 14.31 8.19 2.53
C GLN A 27 15.04 7.54 3.72
N CYS A 28 14.61 6.37 4.18
CA CYS A 28 15.19 5.72 5.36
C CYS A 28 16.10 4.52 5.04
N SER A 29 16.33 4.22 3.76
CA SER A 29 17.09 3.04 3.34
C SER A 29 18.20 3.36 2.32
N SER A 30 19.06 2.38 2.05
CA SER A 30 20.01 2.48 0.95
C SER A 30 19.33 2.10 -0.36
N LYS A 31 19.90 2.54 -1.50
CA LYS A 31 19.39 2.21 -2.83
C LYS A 31 19.13 0.71 -3.02
N ASN A 32 20.04 -0.17 -2.58
CA ASN A 32 19.85 -1.62 -2.71
C ASN A 32 18.67 -2.12 -1.88
N LYS A 33 18.48 -1.61 -0.65
CA LYS A 33 17.36 -2.00 0.20
C LYS A 33 16.04 -1.47 -0.36
N PHE A 34 16.03 -0.26 -0.91
CA PHE A 34 14.86 0.30 -1.58
C PHE A 34 14.48 -0.50 -2.83
N ASN A 35 15.45 -0.93 -3.64
CA ASN A 35 15.15 -1.82 -4.77
C ASN A 35 14.50 -3.13 -4.30
N ASN A 36 15.02 -3.76 -3.25
CA ASN A 36 14.40 -4.96 -2.68
C ASN A 36 12.96 -4.70 -2.18
N PHE A 37 12.69 -3.49 -1.67
CA PHE A 37 11.35 -3.07 -1.28
C PHE A 37 10.42 -2.99 -2.51
N LEU A 38 10.90 -2.41 -3.61
CA LEU A 38 10.15 -2.32 -4.86
C LEU A 38 9.87 -3.70 -5.47
N ASP A 39 10.80 -4.65 -5.36
CA ASP A 39 10.61 -6.02 -5.85
C ASP A 39 9.44 -6.72 -5.14
N VAL A 40 9.33 -6.55 -3.82
CA VAL A 40 8.19 -7.12 -3.05
C VAL A 40 6.90 -6.35 -3.31
N LEU A 41 6.97 -5.02 -3.49
CA LEU A 41 5.82 -4.21 -3.88
C LEU A 41 5.25 -4.69 -5.22
N GLU A 42 6.11 -5.01 -6.19
CA GLU A 42 5.69 -5.51 -7.49
C GLU A 42 4.90 -6.83 -7.37
N GLN A 43 5.32 -7.75 -6.50
CA GLN A 43 4.60 -8.99 -6.23
C GLN A 43 3.19 -8.74 -5.64
N ILE A 44 3.05 -7.75 -4.76
CA ILE A 44 1.75 -7.37 -4.19
C ILE A 44 0.83 -6.79 -5.28
N ILE A 45 1.38 -5.96 -6.18
CA ILE A 45 0.61 -5.37 -7.29
C ILE A 45 0.19 -6.47 -8.27
N GLU A 46 1.05 -7.43 -8.57
CA GLU A 46 0.72 -8.58 -9.41
C GLU A 46 -0.42 -9.40 -8.80
N TYR A 47 -0.31 -9.76 -7.51
CA TYR A 47 -1.37 -10.47 -6.78
C TYR A 47 -2.71 -9.72 -6.80
N HIS A 48 -2.69 -8.40 -6.56
CA HIS A 48 -3.88 -7.56 -6.64
C HIS A 48 -4.49 -7.59 -8.06
N ASN A 49 -3.67 -7.47 -9.10
CA ASN A 49 -4.12 -7.41 -10.48
C ASN A 49 -4.71 -8.75 -10.95
N GLU A 50 -4.20 -9.87 -10.45
CA GLU A 50 -4.74 -11.21 -10.70
C GLU A 50 -6.00 -11.52 -9.88
N TYR A 51 -6.31 -10.72 -8.86
CA TYR A 51 -7.46 -10.92 -8.00
C TYR A 51 -8.77 -10.64 -8.75
N LYS A 52 -9.46 -11.72 -9.13
CA LYS A 52 -10.73 -11.63 -9.87
C LYS A 52 -11.83 -11.00 -9.03
N ILE A 53 -12.29 -9.82 -9.44
CA ILE A 53 -13.51 -9.20 -8.93
C ILE A 53 -14.68 -9.75 -9.75
N ALA A 54 -15.65 -10.41 -9.12
CA ALA A 54 -16.94 -10.62 -9.77
C ALA A 54 -17.89 -9.50 -9.35
N ALA A 55 -18.68 -8.99 -10.30
CA ALA A 55 -19.57 -7.83 -10.13
C ALA A 55 -20.67 -8.01 -9.06
N HIS A 56 -20.77 -9.21 -8.47
CA HIS A 56 -21.82 -9.60 -7.53
C HIS A 56 -21.30 -10.30 -6.26
N THR A 57 -19.99 -10.26 -5.98
CA THR A 57 -19.40 -11.07 -4.89
C THR A 57 -18.91 -10.24 -3.71
N GLY A 58 -19.01 -10.83 -2.51
CA GLY A 58 -18.55 -10.23 -1.25
C GLY A 58 -17.05 -9.91 -1.17
N ASN A 59 -16.28 -10.10 -2.25
CA ASN A 59 -14.84 -9.84 -2.34
C ASN A 59 -14.50 -8.46 -2.94
N TRP A 60 -15.49 -7.59 -3.19
CA TRP A 60 -15.25 -6.22 -3.63
C TRP A 60 -14.35 -5.46 -2.65
N SER A 61 -14.72 -5.51 -1.36
CA SER A 61 -13.93 -4.88 -0.30
C SER A 61 -12.54 -5.50 -0.20
N ASP A 62 -12.43 -6.82 -0.40
CA ASP A 62 -11.13 -7.49 -0.40
C ASP A 62 -10.23 -6.89 -1.48
N PHE A 63 -10.72 -6.80 -2.73
CA PHE A 63 -9.95 -6.22 -3.83
C PHE A 63 -9.43 -4.81 -3.51
N LEU A 64 -10.32 -3.92 -3.07
CA LEU A 64 -9.94 -2.53 -2.73
C LEU A 64 -8.87 -2.49 -1.63
N LEU A 65 -8.89 -3.45 -0.71
CA LEU A 65 -8.04 -3.43 0.47
C LEU A 65 -6.74 -4.24 0.33
N ILE A 66 -6.56 -5.04 -0.74
CA ILE A 66 -5.34 -5.84 -0.95
C ILE A 66 -4.09 -4.96 -0.89
N ILE A 67 -4.03 -3.90 -1.70
CA ILE A 67 -2.86 -3.02 -1.75
C ILE A 67 -2.60 -2.34 -0.40
N PRO A 68 -3.53 -1.54 0.16
CA PRO A 68 -3.22 -0.79 1.38
C PRO A 68 -2.87 -1.67 2.58
N ILE A 69 -3.50 -2.85 2.72
CA ILE A 69 -3.20 -3.76 3.84
C ILE A 69 -1.83 -4.44 3.64
N ASN A 70 -1.61 -5.07 2.48
CA ASN A 70 -0.37 -5.82 2.26
C ASN A 70 0.85 -4.90 2.18
N VAL A 71 0.73 -3.75 1.52
CA VAL A 71 1.83 -2.77 1.43
C VAL A 71 2.14 -2.18 2.80
N THR A 72 1.15 -1.89 3.64
CA THR A 72 1.41 -1.42 5.02
C THR A 72 2.14 -2.48 5.83
N THR A 73 1.69 -3.72 5.73
CA THR A 73 2.30 -4.86 6.45
C THR A 73 3.75 -5.07 5.99
N MET A 74 3.97 -5.11 4.68
CA MET A 74 5.30 -5.20 4.07
C MET A 74 6.21 -4.04 4.52
N THR A 75 5.69 -2.81 4.54
CA THR A 75 6.45 -1.62 4.92
C THR A 75 6.86 -1.66 6.39
N ASN A 76 5.97 -2.10 7.28
CA ASN A 76 6.33 -2.30 8.69
C ASN A 76 7.38 -3.39 8.88
N GLY A 77 7.28 -4.50 8.14
CA GLY A 77 8.30 -5.55 8.13
C GLY A 77 9.65 -5.04 7.61
N PHE A 78 9.64 -4.25 6.54
CA PHE A 78 10.82 -3.60 5.99
C PHE A 78 11.47 -2.68 7.01
N PHE A 79 10.69 -1.79 7.63
CA PHE A 79 11.15 -0.91 8.70
C PHE A 79 11.81 -1.67 9.86
N ALA A 80 11.16 -2.74 10.34
CA ALA A 80 11.74 -3.59 11.37
C ALA A 80 13.09 -4.20 10.95
N GLY A 81 13.25 -4.56 9.67
CA GLY A 81 14.49 -5.14 9.12
C GLY A 81 15.62 -4.12 8.88
N ILE A 82 15.33 -2.82 8.81
CA ILE A 82 16.33 -1.77 8.55
C ILE A 82 16.61 -0.86 9.74
N GLU A 83 15.80 -0.97 10.80
CA GLU A 83 15.91 -0.18 12.01
C GLU A 83 17.28 -0.38 12.69
N ASN A 84 17.87 0.73 13.11
CA ASN A 84 19.09 0.76 13.90
C ASN A 84 19.11 2.03 14.78
N LYS A 85 20.11 2.13 15.66
CA LYS A 85 20.22 3.25 16.62
C LYS A 85 20.26 4.63 15.97
N ARG A 86 20.65 4.76 14.69
CA ARG A 86 20.77 6.05 14.00
C ARG A 86 19.46 6.52 13.37
N ASN A 87 18.62 5.61 12.90
CA ASN A 87 17.36 5.94 12.20
C ASN A 87 16.10 5.58 13.00
N LEU A 88 16.25 5.08 14.22
CA LEU A 88 15.15 4.67 15.10
C LEU A 88 14.03 5.72 15.17
N THR A 89 14.34 6.97 15.52
CA THR A 89 13.31 8.02 15.65
C THR A 89 12.57 8.26 14.34
N GLN A 90 13.28 8.31 13.21
CA GLN A 90 12.67 8.52 11.89
C GLN A 90 11.73 7.36 11.53
N ILE A 91 12.16 6.12 11.73
CA ILE A 91 11.34 4.92 11.45
C ILE A 91 10.09 4.92 12.32
N ARG A 92 10.20 5.24 13.61
CA ARG A 92 9.04 5.28 14.51
C ARG A 92 8.04 6.35 14.10
N THR A 93 8.51 7.52 13.67
CA THR A 93 7.64 8.55 13.10
C THR A 93 6.94 8.07 11.83
N TYR A 94 7.66 7.45 10.89
CA TYR A 94 7.05 6.92 9.67
C TYR A 94 6.05 5.78 9.94
N GLN A 95 6.30 4.93 10.93
CA GLN A 95 5.33 3.90 11.35
C GLN A 95 4.02 4.51 11.87
N MET A 96 4.11 5.56 12.70
CA MET A 96 2.93 6.28 13.18
C MET A 96 2.15 6.91 12.02
N LEU A 97 2.83 7.65 11.15
CA LEU A 97 2.22 8.29 9.98
C LEU A 97 1.60 7.26 9.04
N LEU A 98 2.29 6.13 8.79
CA LEU A 98 1.77 5.05 7.95
C LEU A 98 0.46 4.47 8.50
N SER A 99 0.34 4.35 9.82
CA SER A 99 -0.90 3.88 10.46
C SER A 99 -2.05 4.87 10.29
N GLU A 100 -1.80 6.17 10.42
CA GLU A 100 -2.80 7.22 10.21
C GLU A 100 -3.26 7.27 8.75
N ILE A 101 -2.30 7.22 7.82
CA ILE A 101 -2.55 7.20 6.37
C ILE A 101 -3.36 5.95 5.98
N LEU A 102 -3.00 4.77 6.51
CA LEU A 102 -3.76 3.54 6.24
C LEU A 102 -5.22 3.71 6.66
N GLN A 103 -5.48 4.24 7.85
CA GLN A 103 -6.84 4.45 8.33
C GLN A 103 -7.63 5.39 7.40
N GLU A 104 -7.00 6.49 6.96
CA GLU A 104 -7.62 7.43 6.02
C GLU A 104 -7.93 6.76 4.66
N VAL A 105 -6.99 5.97 4.13
CA VAL A 105 -7.15 5.25 2.87
C VAL A 105 -8.27 4.22 2.97
N VAL A 106 -8.28 3.39 4.01
CA VAL A 106 -9.33 2.38 4.24
C VAL A 106 -10.71 3.02 4.32
N ASN A 107 -10.84 4.14 5.04
CA ASN A 107 -12.10 4.86 5.13
C ASN A 107 -12.57 5.34 3.76
N LYS A 108 -11.69 6.01 2.99
CA LYS A 108 -12.03 6.51 1.65
C LYS A 108 -12.39 5.39 0.66
N LEU A 109 -11.69 4.26 0.73
CA LEU A 109 -11.98 3.11 -0.12
C LEU A 109 -13.33 2.46 0.23
N GLY A 110 -13.73 2.48 1.51
CA GLY A 110 -15.02 1.97 1.96
C GLY A 110 -16.24 2.71 1.36
N ASP A 111 -16.05 3.96 0.93
CA ASP A 111 -17.07 4.77 0.27
C ASP A 111 -17.24 4.39 -1.21
N ILE A 112 -16.26 3.72 -1.82
CA ILE A 112 -16.32 3.27 -3.22
C ILE A 112 -17.24 2.06 -3.34
N LYS A 113 -18.42 2.27 -3.93
CA LYS A 113 -19.40 1.21 -4.19
C LYS A 113 -19.23 0.57 -5.57
N PRO A 114 -19.56 -0.72 -5.73
CA PRO A 114 -19.68 -1.31 -7.05
C PRO A 114 -20.73 -0.52 -7.85
N ARG A 115 -20.44 -0.24 -9.13
CA ARG A 115 -21.48 0.27 -10.02
C ARG A 115 -22.46 -0.88 -10.27
N ASN A 116 -23.69 -0.73 -9.78
CA ASN A 116 -24.78 -1.59 -10.21
C ASN A 116 -24.94 -1.39 -11.72
N GLU A 117 -24.83 -2.46 -12.51
CA GLU A 117 -25.34 -2.49 -13.88
C GLU A 117 -26.88 -2.43 -13.88
#